data_AF-A0A914EM81-F1
#
_entry.id   AF-A0A914EM81-F1
#
_cell.length_a   1.000
_cell.length_b   1.000
_cell.length_c   1.000
_cell.angle_alpha   90.00
_cell.angle_beta   90.00
_cell.angle_gamma   90.00
#
_symmetry.space_group_name_H-M   'P 1'
#
loop_
_entity.id
_entity.type
_entity.pdbx_description
1 polymer ?
#
loop_
_entity_poly.entity_id
_entity_poly.type
_entity_poly.pdbx_seq_one_letter_code
_entity_poly.pdbx_strand_id
1 'polypeptide(L)'
;MAIRKLFYRCSLFFFGLQIFNWGYSLTKLLAFSERPEQLSFFGIYLSLTWNVLAFILVWAIWHFLINSNVIELLINRRFTSQADDREQLITTDTENNDEDKETSRLTTFAHIAQILYYCRSQWQWYTAGFVFLIIYAGARVFIPHFTGQVISTIIEKDFSQLIRSVIFMSVLTLVSTLFGGLRGGCFDYGVALMSRKIRRDLFSSIISQEIAFFDEVKTGEVVSRLTSDCQTMSTLVGTNVNIFFRNNVMLVGSLGFMFSLSWRLTLVSFIAVPIVGFVSKVYGAYFDKIIEQTQNSIADANHVAEEVISTMRTVRSFACEKKECSRFEGFLGRTLQINKVLIARC
;
A
#
# COMPACT_ATOMS: atom_id res chain seq x y z
N MET A 1 -5.67 12.13 3.50
CA MET A 1 -4.31 11.77 3.98
C MET A 1 -3.66 10.60 3.22
N ALA A 2 -4.34 9.46 3.00
CA ALA A 2 -3.77 8.28 2.32
C ALA A 2 -3.29 8.53 0.88
N ILE A 3 -3.97 9.39 0.11
CA ILE A 3 -3.61 9.66 -1.30
C ILE A 3 -2.33 10.49 -1.44
N ARG A 4 -2.06 11.44 -0.53
CA ARG A 4 -0.81 12.22 -0.56
C ARG A 4 0.39 11.33 -0.23
N LYS A 5 0.24 10.42 0.75
CA LYS A 5 1.22 9.35 1.05
C LYS A 5 1.40 8.39 -0.13
N LEU A 6 0.32 8.00 -0.81
CA LEU A 6 0.38 7.12 -1.99
C LEU A 6 1.06 7.80 -3.19
N PHE A 7 0.75 9.08 -3.42
CA PHE A 7 1.33 9.89 -4.50
C PHE A 7 2.82 10.13 -4.30
N TYR A 8 3.26 10.37 -3.06
CA TYR A 8 4.67 10.53 -2.75
C TYR A 8 5.45 9.21 -2.81
N ARG A 9 4.84 8.11 -2.35
CA ARG A 9 5.39 6.75 -2.60
C ARG A 9 5.47 6.45 -4.10
N CYS A 10 4.51 6.91 -4.90
CA CYS A 10 4.59 6.83 -6.36
C CYS A 10 5.71 7.70 -6.93
N SER A 11 5.84 8.97 -6.52
CA SER A 11 6.90 9.90 -6.97
C SER A 11 8.30 9.31 -6.80
N LEU A 12 8.57 8.86 -5.58
CA LEU A 12 9.82 8.28 -5.16
C LEU A 12 10.08 6.92 -5.85
N PHE A 13 9.03 6.15 -6.12
CA PHE A 13 9.10 4.95 -6.95
C PHE A 13 9.43 5.28 -8.42
N PHE A 14 8.87 6.36 -8.98
CA PHE A 14 9.20 6.82 -10.33
C PHE A 14 10.63 7.36 -10.43
N PHE A 15 11.11 8.07 -9.40
CA PHE A 15 12.50 8.51 -9.30
C PHE A 15 13.46 7.31 -9.19
N GLY A 16 13.08 6.30 -8.39
CA GLY A 16 13.80 5.02 -8.32
C GLY A 16 13.82 4.28 -9.66
N LEU A 17 12.72 4.26 -10.40
CA LEU A 17 12.64 3.71 -11.76
C LEU A 17 13.55 4.46 -12.74
N GLN A 18 13.67 5.79 -12.62
CA GLN A 18 14.58 6.57 -13.46
C GLN A 18 16.05 6.26 -13.17
N ILE A 19 16.44 6.15 -11.89
CA ILE A 19 17.81 5.75 -11.50
C ILE A 19 18.11 4.34 -12.03
N PHE A 20 17.16 3.43 -11.94
CA PHE A 20 17.31 2.08 -12.46
C PHE A 20 17.42 2.04 -13.99
N ASN A 21 16.65 2.86 -14.70
CA ASN A 21 16.71 2.99 -16.15
C ASN A 21 18.08 3.57 -16.61
N TRP A 22 18.59 4.57 -15.90
CA TRP A 22 19.93 5.12 -16.11
C TRP A 22 21.03 4.07 -15.87
N GLY A 23 20.93 3.32 -14.77
CA GLY A 23 21.86 2.23 -14.47
C GLY A 23 21.83 1.13 -15.53
N TYR A 24 20.65 0.80 -16.06
CA TYR A 24 20.49 -0.18 -17.13
C TYR A 24 21.10 0.30 -18.46
N SER A 25 20.98 1.59 -18.78
CA SER A 25 21.62 2.20 -19.94
C SER A 25 23.16 2.13 -19.85
N LEU A 26 23.72 2.46 -18.67
CA LEU A 26 25.16 2.36 -18.40
C LEU A 26 25.67 0.91 -18.46
N THR A 27 24.90 -0.04 -17.93
CA THR A 27 25.26 -1.47 -17.94
C THR A 27 25.26 -2.03 -19.36
N LYS A 28 24.29 -1.63 -20.21
CA LYS A 28 24.31 -1.94 -21.64
C LYS A 28 25.55 -1.37 -22.31
N LEU A 29 25.89 -0.11 -22.04
CA LEU A 29 27.05 0.55 -22.64
C LEU A 29 28.36 -0.15 -22.28
N LEU A 30 28.52 -0.58 -21.01
CA LEU A 30 29.65 -1.39 -20.57
C LEU A 30 29.71 -2.77 -21.24
N ALA A 31 28.57 -3.48 -21.31
CA ALA A 31 28.52 -4.80 -21.94
C ALA A 31 28.86 -4.76 -23.44
N PHE A 32 28.53 -3.67 -24.14
CA PHE A 32 28.88 -3.47 -25.54
C PHE A 32 30.30 -2.93 -25.77
N SER A 33 30.87 -2.21 -24.80
CA SER A 33 32.28 -1.81 -24.81
C SER A 33 33.23 -3.02 -24.85
N GLU A 34 32.80 -4.16 -24.35
CA GLU A 34 33.59 -5.39 -24.27
C GLU A 34 33.58 -6.18 -25.62
N ARG A 35 32.71 -5.80 -26.57
CA ARG A 35 32.62 -6.40 -27.92
C ARG A 35 32.60 -5.34 -29.02
N PRO A 36 33.78 -4.91 -29.53
CA PRO A 36 33.88 -3.79 -30.46
C PRO A 36 33.24 -4.03 -31.84
N GLU A 37 33.02 -5.29 -32.24
CA GLU A 37 32.39 -5.65 -33.53
C GLU A 37 30.88 -5.33 -33.59
N GLN A 38 30.20 -5.24 -32.44
CA GLN A 38 28.75 -4.99 -32.38
C GLN A 38 28.36 -3.50 -32.41
N LEU A 39 29.33 -2.59 -32.28
CA LEU A 39 29.10 -1.13 -32.31
C LEU A 39 28.51 -0.60 -33.63
N SER A 40 28.59 -1.38 -34.72
CA SER A 40 28.04 -1.01 -36.04
C SER A 40 26.53 -1.24 -36.19
N PHE A 41 25.88 -1.95 -35.25
CA PHE A 41 24.47 -2.32 -35.39
C PHE A 41 23.52 -1.19 -34.94
N PHE A 42 22.71 -0.67 -35.86
CA PHE A 42 21.77 0.45 -35.64
C PHE A 42 20.81 0.24 -34.45
N GLY A 43 20.47 -1.02 -34.14
CA GLY A 43 19.57 -1.36 -33.02
C GLY A 43 20.06 -0.91 -31.63
N ILE A 44 21.37 -0.75 -31.43
CA ILE A 44 21.94 -0.32 -30.15
C ILE A 44 21.62 1.16 -29.90
N TYR A 45 21.82 2.00 -30.93
CA TYR A 45 21.47 3.42 -30.88
C TYR A 45 19.97 3.61 -30.69
N LEU A 46 19.13 2.78 -31.33
CA LEU A 46 17.67 2.81 -31.13
C LEU A 46 17.26 2.45 -29.68
N SER A 47 17.92 1.47 -29.06
CA SER A 47 17.65 1.13 -27.65
C SER A 47 18.09 2.23 -26.70
N LEU A 48 19.19 2.94 -27.01
CA LEU A 48 19.75 3.97 -26.15
C LEU A 48 18.93 5.27 -26.25
N THR A 49 18.50 5.62 -27.47
CA THR A 49 17.56 6.73 -27.70
C THR A 49 16.20 6.45 -27.07
N TRP A 50 15.71 5.20 -27.10
CA TRP A 50 14.46 4.82 -26.44
C TRP A 50 14.51 5.00 -24.91
N ASN A 51 15.64 4.67 -24.26
CA ASN A 51 15.80 4.90 -22.82
C ASN A 51 15.77 6.40 -22.46
N VAL A 52 16.43 7.23 -23.26
CA VAL A 52 16.42 8.70 -23.08
C VAL A 52 15.02 9.27 -23.34
N LEU A 53 14.34 8.81 -24.40
CA LEU A 53 12.97 9.21 -24.71
C LEU A 53 11.99 8.80 -23.61
N ALA A 54 12.11 7.57 -23.10
CA ALA A 54 11.30 7.06 -21.99
C ALA A 54 11.53 7.87 -20.70
N PHE A 55 12.78 8.26 -20.43
CA PHE A 55 13.10 9.16 -19.31
C PHE A 55 12.40 10.52 -19.46
N ILE A 56 12.50 11.13 -20.64
CA ILE A 56 11.86 12.43 -20.94
C ILE A 56 10.33 12.32 -20.87
N LEU A 57 9.74 11.25 -21.39
CA LEU A 57 8.29 11.01 -21.31
C LEU A 57 7.81 10.81 -19.88
N VAL A 58 8.50 9.98 -19.09
CA VAL A 58 8.16 9.77 -17.67
C VAL A 58 8.28 11.08 -16.90
N TRP A 59 9.35 11.85 -17.13
CA TRP A 59 9.52 13.17 -16.52
C TRP A 59 8.42 14.15 -16.94
N ALA A 60 8.07 14.20 -18.23
CA ALA A 60 7.02 15.07 -18.75
C ALA A 60 5.63 14.70 -18.24
N ILE A 61 5.31 13.40 -18.17
CA ILE A 61 4.05 12.88 -17.60
C ILE A 61 3.96 13.23 -16.12
N TRP A 62 5.05 13.07 -15.38
CA TRP A 62 5.09 13.38 -13.95
C TRP A 62 4.97 14.88 -13.70
N HIS A 63 5.71 15.70 -14.44
CA HIS A 63 5.62 17.16 -14.41
C HIS A 63 4.22 17.65 -14.78
N PHE A 64 3.59 17.06 -15.81
CA PHE A 64 2.22 17.36 -16.21
C PHE A 64 1.20 16.94 -15.14
N LEU A 65 1.37 15.79 -14.51
CA LEU A 65 0.51 15.33 -13.41
C LEU A 65 0.59 16.26 -12.18
N ILE A 66 1.79 16.74 -11.83
CA ILE A 66 1.99 17.71 -10.74
C ILE A 66 1.36 19.06 -11.09
N ASN A 67 1.56 19.53 -12.33
CA ASN A 67 1.12 20.86 -12.76
C ASN A 67 -0.37 20.92 -13.12
N SER A 68 -1.01 19.78 -13.38
CA SER A 68 -2.44 19.74 -13.67
C SER A 68 -3.25 20.03 -12.41
N ASN A 69 -4.17 21.00 -12.51
CA ASN A 69 -5.17 21.39 -11.49
C ASN A 69 -6.09 20.24 -11.01
N VAL A 70 -5.88 19.01 -11.51
CA VAL A 70 -6.55 17.77 -11.09
C VAL A 70 -6.26 17.46 -9.61
N ILE A 71 -5.07 17.79 -9.11
CA ILE A 71 -4.74 17.62 -7.68
C ILE A 71 -5.54 18.60 -6.82
N GLU A 72 -5.71 19.84 -7.26
CA GLU A 72 -6.50 20.85 -6.55
C GLU A 72 -7.99 20.45 -6.50
N LEU A 73 -8.53 19.91 -7.60
CA LEU A 73 -9.91 19.42 -7.70
C LEU A 73 -10.18 18.14 -6.88
N LEU A 74 -9.19 17.25 -6.78
CA LEU A 74 -9.27 16.01 -5.97
C LEU A 74 -9.04 16.26 -4.47
N ILE A 75 -8.24 17.28 -4.12
CA ILE A 75 -8.10 17.75 -2.74
C ILE A 75 -9.41 18.40 -2.31
N ASN A 76 -9.99 19.29 -3.12
CA ASN A 76 -11.23 19.99 -2.79
C ASN A 76 -12.42 19.04 -2.65
N ARG A 77 -12.56 18.03 -3.53
CA ARG A 77 -13.62 16.99 -3.42
C ARG A 77 -13.46 16.04 -2.23
N ARG A 78 -12.26 15.88 -1.68
CA ARG A 78 -12.00 14.97 -0.55
C ARG A 78 -12.07 15.70 0.80
N PHE A 79 -11.84 17.01 0.81
CA PHE A 79 -12.08 17.84 2.00
C PHE A 79 -13.56 17.92 2.36
N THR A 80 -14.46 17.97 1.38
CA THR A 80 -15.92 17.89 1.65
C THR A 80 -16.35 16.52 2.16
N SER A 81 -15.81 15.44 1.61
CA SER A 81 -16.13 14.07 2.08
C SER A 81 -15.56 13.76 3.48
N GLN A 82 -14.41 14.35 3.86
CA GLN A 82 -13.81 14.11 5.17
C GLN A 82 -14.26 15.12 6.25
N ALA A 83 -14.92 16.21 5.86
CA ALA A 83 -15.68 17.05 6.79
C ALA A 83 -16.95 16.31 7.25
N ASP A 84 -17.66 15.65 6.32
CA ASP A 84 -18.85 14.84 6.61
C ASP A 84 -18.53 13.62 7.50
N ASP A 85 -17.39 12.94 7.26
CA ASP A 85 -16.98 11.79 8.07
C ASP A 85 -16.44 12.17 9.47
N ARG A 86 -15.99 13.41 9.68
CA ARG A 86 -15.49 13.86 11.00
C ARG A 86 -16.57 14.51 11.87
N GLU A 87 -17.62 15.04 11.28
CA GLU A 87 -18.73 15.65 12.04
C GLU A 87 -19.58 14.60 12.77
N GLN A 88 -19.48 13.30 12.41
CA GLN A 88 -20.07 12.20 13.18
C GLN A 88 -19.18 11.61 14.28
N LEU A 89 -17.88 11.93 14.33
CA LEU A 89 -16.95 11.36 15.32
C LEU A 89 -16.65 12.32 16.49
N ILE A 90 -17.13 13.56 16.46
CA ILE A 90 -16.78 14.59 17.45
C ILE A 90 -17.80 14.68 18.61
N THR A 91 -18.94 13.99 18.56
CA THR A 91 -19.93 14.03 19.67
C THR A 91 -19.83 12.89 20.68
N THR A 92 -18.72 12.15 20.78
CA THR A 92 -18.61 11.11 21.82
C THR A 92 -17.24 10.91 22.44
N ASP A 93 -16.30 11.85 22.33
CA ASP A 93 -15.04 11.73 23.08
C ASP A 93 -14.57 13.11 23.54
N THR A 94 -15.20 13.64 24.58
CA THR A 94 -14.54 14.58 25.48
C THR A 94 -15.01 14.29 26.89
N GLU A 95 -14.04 14.16 27.80
CA GLU A 95 -14.16 13.69 29.18
C GLU A 95 -14.19 12.16 29.33
N ASN A 96 -13.00 11.55 29.37
CA ASN A 96 -12.48 11.00 30.62
C ASN A 96 -11.05 10.43 30.47
N ASN A 97 -10.20 10.89 31.40
CA ASN A 97 -9.00 10.25 31.93
C ASN A 97 -7.73 10.16 31.07
N ASP A 98 -6.91 11.21 31.20
CA ASP A 98 -5.45 11.22 30.97
C ASP A 98 -4.64 10.43 32.04
N GLU A 99 -5.25 9.50 32.78
CA GLU A 99 -4.57 8.71 33.83
C GLU A 99 -4.39 7.20 33.54
N ASP A 100 -4.83 6.66 32.39
CA ASP A 100 -4.65 5.22 32.07
C ASP A 100 -3.69 4.97 30.89
N LYS A 101 -2.50 5.60 30.90
CA LYS A 101 -1.44 5.31 29.91
C LYS A 101 -0.55 4.11 30.25
N GLU A 102 -0.90 3.33 31.28
CA GLU A 102 -0.09 2.19 31.75
C GLU A 102 -0.85 0.88 31.97
N THR A 103 -2.04 0.70 31.38
CA THR A 103 -2.73 -0.60 31.38
C THR A 103 -2.42 -1.37 30.08
N SER A 104 -1.39 -2.21 30.16
CA SER A 104 -1.21 -3.41 29.33
C SER A 104 -1.03 -3.18 27.82
N ARG A 105 0.20 -2.86 27.39
CA ARG A 105 0.70 -3.31 26.08
C ARG A 105 0.81 -4.85 26.09
N LEU A 106 -0.31 -5.56 26.03
CA LEU A 106 -0.27 -6.96 25.62
C LEU A 106 0.34 -6.99 24.22
N THR A 107 1.47 -7.68 24.11
CA THR A 107 2.29 -7.82 22.91
C THR A 107 1.40 -8.11 21.69
N THR A 108 1.49 -7.32 20.61
CA THR A 108 0.79 -7.56 19.33
C THR A 108 0.93 -9.02 18.87
N PHE A 109 2.05 -9.66 19.21
CA PHE A 109 2.33 -11.08 19.00
C PHE A 109 1.38 -12.04 19.73
N ALA A 110 0.92 -11.72 20.94
CA ALA A 110 -0.02 -12.55 21.71
C ALA A 110 -1.41 -12.58 21.04
N HIS A 111 -1.91 -11.44 20.56
CA HIS A 111 -3.14 -11.39 19.79
C HIS A 111 -3.03 -12.16 18.47
N ILE A 112 -1.90 -12.01 17.76
CA ILE A 112 -1.63 -12.80 16.54
C ILE A 112 -1.60 -14.29 16.85
N ALA A 113 -0.96 -14.71 17.95
CA ALA A 113 -0.89 -16.12 18.35
C ALA A 113 -2.27 -16.69 18.70
N GLN A 114 -3.11 -15.93 19.40
CA GLN A 114 -4.48 -16.32 19.73
C GLN A 114 -5.35 -16.47 18.47
N ILE A 115 -5.15 -15.60 17.48
CA ILE A 115 -5.80 -15.69 16.17
C ILE A 115 -5.27 -16.90 15.39
N LEU A 116 -3.97 -17.14 15.41
CA LEU A 116 -3.34 -18.31 14.76
C LEU A 116 -3.89 -19.63 15.34
N TYR A 117 -4.18 -19.64 16.65
CA TYR A 117 -4.82 -20.77 17.32
C TYR A 117 -6.22 -21.05 16.76
N TYR A 118 -7.03 -20.02 16.48
CA TYR A 118 -8.31 -20.21 15.80
C TYR A 118 -8.13 -20.74 14.36
N CYS A 119 -7.09 -20.30 13.63
CA CYS A 119 -6.76 -20.83 12.29
C CYS A 119 -6.33 -22.31 12.32
N ARG A 120 -5.71 -22.78 13.41
CA ARG A 120 -5.28 -24.19 13.57
C ARG A 120 -6.44 -25.17 13.41
N SER A 121 -7.66 -24.77 13.78
CA SER A 121 -8.84 -25.62 13.69
C SER A 121 -9.25 -25.97 12.25
N GLN A 122 -8.84 -25.19 11.24
CA GLN A 122 -9.19 -25.39 9.83
C GLN A 122 -7.94 -25.58 8.97
N TRP A 123 -6.93 -26.27 9.51
CA TRP A 123 -5.61 -26.36 8.90
C TRP A 123 -5.63 -26.96 7.48
N GLN A 124 -6.56 -27.88 7.18
CA GLN A 124 -6.67 -28.58 5.90
C GLN A 124 -6.82 -27.63 4.70
N TRP A 125 -7.68 -26.60 4.81
CA TRP A 125 -7.90 -25.62 3.75
C TRP A 125 -6.71 -24.69 3.56
N TYR A 126 -6.06 -24.30 4.67
CA TYR A 126 -4.85 -23.48 4.63
C TYR A 126 -3.65 -24.24 4.06
N THR A 127 -3.48 -25.53 4.39
CA THR A 127 -2.42 -26.38 3.81
C THR A 127 -2.64 -26.62 2.33
N ALA A 128 -3.87 -26.92 1.92
CA ALA A 128 -4.21 -27.09 0.49
C ALA A 128 -3.95 -25.79 -0.29
N GLY A 129 -4.39 -24.65 0.25
CA GLY A 129 -4.11 -23.33 -0.32
C GLY A 129 -2.61 -23.05 -0.42
N PHE A 130 -1.82 -23.44 0.59
CA PHE A 130 -0.36 -23.26 0.59
C PHE A 130 0.34 -24.13 -0.45
N VAL A 131 -0.11 -25.37 -0.68
CA VAL A 131 0.41 -26.22 -1.77
C VAL A 131 0.14 -25.59 -3.13
N PHE A 132 -1.09 -25.13 -3.38
CA PHE A 132 -1.42 -24.43 -4.62
C PHE A 132 -0.64 -23.12 -4.77
N LEU A 133 -0.31 -22.45 -3.66
CA LEU A 133 0.54 -21.26 -3.63
C LEU A 133 1.95 -21.57 -4.13
N ILE A 134 2.56 -22.65 -3.66
CA ILE A 134 3.91 -23.03 -4.11
C ILE A 134 3.93 -23.32 -5.61
N ILE A 135 2.96 -24.08 -6.13
CA ILE A 135 2.86 -24.40 -7.56
C ILE A 135 2.66 -23.12 -8.38
N TYR A 136 1.73 -22.26 -7.94
CA TYR A 136 1.48 -20.96 -8.55
C TYR A 136 2.73 -20.06 -8.57
N ALA A 137 3.41 -19.94 -7.42
CA ALA A 137 4.58 -19.09 -7.28
C ALA A 137 5.74 -19.61 -8.14
N GLY A 138 5.98 -20.92 -8.14
CA GLY A 138 6.95 -21.56 -9.03
C GLY A 138 6.66 -21.22 -10.49
N ALA A 139 5.45 -21.55 -10.97
CA ALA A 139 5.06 -21.27 -12.35
C ALA A 139 5.25 -19.80 -12.72
N ARG A 140 4.85 -18.87 -11.85
CA ARG A 140 4.98 -17.42 -12.09
C ARG A 140 6.43 -16.94 -12.12
N VAL A 141 7.28 -17.50 -11.28
CA VAL A 141 8.72 -17.15 -11.21
C VAL A 141 9.50 -17.67 -12.42
N PHE A 142 9.05 -18.76 -13.07
CA PHE A 142 9.70 -19.28 -14.28
C PHE A 142 9.34 -18.51 -15.57
N ILE A 143 8.24 -17.74 -15.61
CA ILE A 143 7.80 -17.01 -16.80
C ILE A 143 8.93 -16.12 -17.40
N PRO A 144 9.64 -15.29 -16.62
CA PRO A 144 10.71 -14.44 -17.15
C PRO A 144 11.88 -15.22 -17.79
N HIS A 145 12.15 -16.46 -17.34
CA HIS A 145 13.20 -17.29 -17.93
C HIS A 145 12.86 -17.62 -19.40
N PHE A 146 11.64 -18.09 -19.63
CA PHE A 146 11.17 -18.45 -20.97
C PHE A 146 11.02 -17.22 -21.86
N THR A 147 10.63 -16.08 -21.31
CA THR A 147 10.67 -14.81 -22.05
C THR A 147 12.09 -14.48 -22.52
N GLY A 148 13.11 -14.68 -21.66
CA GLY A 148 14.52 -14.52 -22.04
C GLY A 148 14.98 -15.49 -23.15
N GLN A 149 14.55 -16.75 -23.08
CA GLN A 149 14.83 -17.73 -24.14
C GLN A 149 14.17 -17.34 -25.46
N VAL A 150 12.90 -16.93 -25.45
CA VAL A 150 12.19 -16.46 -26.65
C VAL A 150 12.93 -15.28 -27.29
N ILE A 151 13.40 -14.31 -26.50
CA ILE A 151 14.18 -13.17 -27.01
C ILE A 151 15.48 -13.65 -27.68
N SER A 152 16.19 -14.60 -27.06
CA SER A 152 17.45 -15.13 -27.59
C SER A 152 17.24 -15.90 -28.89
N THR A 153 16.21 -16.74 -28.97
CA THR A 153 15.87 -17.51 -30.17
C THR A 153 15.39 -16.63 -31.32
N ILE A 154 14.74 -15.49 -31.06
CA ILE A 154 14.39 -14.51 -32.09
C ILE A 154 15.66 -13.94 -32.75
N ILE A 155 16.72 -13.72 -31.97
CA ILE A 155 18.00 -13.20 -32.47
C ILE A 155 18.71 -14.26 -33.32
N GLU A 156 18.66 -15.52 -32.91
CA GLU A 156 19.30 -16.66 -33.60
C GLU A 156 18.50 -17.17 -34.82
N LYS A 157 17.27 -16.69 -35.05
CA LYS A 157 16.37 -17.01 -36.17
C LYS A 157 15.92 -18.48 -36.26
N ASP A 158 15.85 -19.18 -35.13
CA ASP A 158 15.39 -20.59 -35.07
C ASP A 158 13.87 -20.71 -34.81
N PHE A 159 13.09 -20.90 -35.88
CA PHE A 159 11.61 -20.94 -35.79
C PHE A 159 11.07 -22.14 -34.99
N SER A 160 11.73 -23.30 -35.04
CA SER A 160 11.26 -24.51 -34.34
C SER A 160 11.42 -24.39 -32.82
N GLN A 161 12.52 -23.82 -32.35
CA GLN A 161 12.77 -23.56 -30.92
C GLN A 161 11.86 -22.44 -30.39
N LEU A 162 11.54 -21.46 -31.23
CA LEU A 162 10.64 -20.36 -30.89
C LEU A 162 9.22 -20.87 -30.61
N ILE A 163 8.66 -21.68 -31.52
CA ILE A 163 7.32 -22.27 -31.33
C ILE A 163 7.26 -23.10 -30.05
N ARG A 164 8.29 -23.92 -29.79
CA ARG A 164 8.37 -24.73 -28.56
C ARG A 164 8.37 -23.85 -27.30
N SER A 165 9.19 -22.81 -27.27
CA SER A 165 9.30 -21.90 -26.13
C SER A 165 8.00 -21.12 -25.87
N VAL A 166 7.32 -20.69 -26.93
CA VAL A 166 6.02 -20.00 -26.85
C VAL A 166 4.93 -20.95 -26.33
N ILE A 167 4.89 -22.20 -26.78
CA ILE A 167 3.96 -23.21 -26.27
C ILE A 167 4.19 -23.45 -24.78
N PHE A 168 5.43 -23.65 -24.34
CA PHE A 168 5.74 -23.83 -22.92
C PHE A 168 5.34 -22.61 -22.08
N MET A 169 5.59 -21.40 -22.56
CA MET A 169 5.17 -20.17 -21.89
C MET A 169 3.64 -20.07 -21.76
N SER A 170 2.91 -20.43 -22.82
CA SER A 170 1.44 -20.45 -22.82
C SER A 170 0.89 -21.46 -21.81
N VAL A 171 1.41 -22.69 -21.82
CA VAL A 171 1.03 -23.74 -20.86
C VAL A 171 1.32 -23.31 -19.42
N LEU A 172 2.51 -22.75 -19.15
CA LEU A 172 2.87 -22.27 -17.81
C LEU A 172 1.94 -21.13 -17.34
N THR A 173 1.55 -20.23 -18.25
CA THR A 173 0.63 -19.14 -17.92
C THR A 173 -0.76 -19.65 -17.59
N LEU A 174 -1.27 -20.61 -18.37
CA LEU A 174 -2.56 -21.26 -18.10
C LEU A 174 -2.54 -22.00 -16.76
N VAL A 175 -1.50 -22.80 -16.51
CA VAL A 175 -1.30 -23.49 -15.23
C VAL A 175 -1.25 -22.47 -14.09
N SER A 176 -0.44 -21.42 -14.20
CA SER A 176 -0.35 -20.39 -13.15
C SER A 176 -1.71 -19.72 -12.88
N THR A 177 -2.53 -19.48 -13.91
CA THR A 177 -3.83 -18.83 -13.74
C THR A 177 -4.82 -19.76 -13.05
N LEU A 178 -4.88 -21.04 -13.46
CA LEU A 178 -5.74 -22.05 -12.84
C LEU A 178 -5.38 -22.27 -11.37
N PHE A 179 -4.10 -22.48 -11.06
CA PHE A 179 -3.64 -22.68 -9.69
C PHE A 179 -3.73 -21.39 -8.85
N GLY A 180 -3.60 -20.23 -9.48
CA GLY A 180 -3.85 -18.94 -8.84
C GLY A 180 -5.32 -18.78 -8.40
N GLY A 181 -6.26 -19.19 -9.26
CA GLY A 181 -7.70 -19.22 -8.95
C GLY A 181 -8.04 -20.22 -7.84
N LEU A 182 -7.57 -21.46 -7.95
CA LEU A 182 -7.78 -22.51 -6.94
C LEU A 182 -7.23 -22.10 -5.56
N ARG A 183 -6.03 -21.54 -5.54
CA ARG A 183 -5.45 -20.94 -4.34
C ARG A 183 -6.37 -19.87 -3.75
N GLY A 184 -6.82 -18.91 -4.57
CA GLY A 184 -7.70 -17.83 -4.13
C GLY A 184 -8.96 -18.36 -3.46
N GLY A 185 -9.65 -19.29 -4.13
CA GLY A 185 -10.84 -19.94 -3.61
C GLY A 185 -10.61 -20.70 -2.30
N CYS A 186 -9.52 -21.47 -2.18
CA CYS A 186 -9.20 -22.19 -0.94
C CYS A 186 -8.96 -21.25 0.24
N PHE A 187 -8.23 -20.14 0.04
CA PHE A 187 -7.99 -19.17 1.10
C PHE A 187 -9.26 -18.41 1.48
N ASP A 188 -10.05 -17.96 0.50
CA ASP A 188 -11.30 -17.24 0.77
C ASP A 188 -12.31 -18.12 1.52
N TYR A 189 -12.41 -19.39 1.15
CA TYR A 189 -13.23 -20.36 1.87
C TYR A 189 -12.73 -20.61 3.30
N GLY A 190 -11.40 -20.74 3.49
CA GLY A 190 -10.80 -20.87 4.83
C GLY A 190 -11.12 -19.67 5.73
N VAL A 191 -11.08 -18.45 5.18
CA VAL A 191 -11.45 -17.21 5.90
C VAL A 191 -12.93 -17.18 6.23
N ALA A 192 -13.81 -17.63 5.34
CA ALA A 192 -15.25 -17.72 5.61
C ALA A 192 -15.55 -18.70 6.75
N LEU A 193 -14.89 -19.87 6.77
CA LEU A 193 -15.04 -20.85 7.86
C LEU A 193 -14.56 -20.30 9.21
N MET A 194 -13.45 -19.55 9.20
CA MET A 194 -12.92 -18.86 10.37
C MET A 194 -13.92 -17.83 10.90
N SER A 195 -14.46 -16.97 10.03
CA SER A 195 -15.46 -15.96 10.38
C SER A 195 -16.70 -16.59 11.01
N ARG A 196 -17.19 -17.69 10.43
CA ARG A 196 -18.32 -18.46 10.99
C ARG A 196 -18.03 -18.96 12.40
N LYS A 197 -16.83 -19.49 12.64
CA LYS A 197 -16.44 -20.02 13.95
C LYS A 197 -16.35 -18.92 15.01
N ILE A 198 -15.71 -17.80 14.69
CA ILE A 198 -15.60 -16.65 15.58
C ILE A 198 -16.98 -16.13 15.99
N ARG A 199 -17.88 -15.93 15.02
CA ARG A 199 -19.25 -15.47 15.30
C ARG A 199 -20.02 -16.45 16.18
N ARG A 200 -19.89 -17.75 15.92
CA ARG A 200 -20.57 -18.79 16.70
C ARG A 200 -20.07 -18.82 18.14
N ASP A 201 -18.75 -18.77 18.33
CA ASP A 201 -18.13 -18.83 19.66
C ASP A 201 -18.45 -17.55 20.46
N LEU A 202 -18.46 -16.37 19.81
CA LEU A 202 -18.90 -15.12 20.44
C LEU A 202 -20.38 -15.16 20.82
N PHE A 203 -21.25 -15.62 19.91
CA PHE A 203 -22.68 -15.74 20.18
C PHE A 203 -22.97 -16.69 21.36
N SER A 204 -22.25 -17.82 21.41
CA SER A 204 -22.35 -18.75 22.55
C SER A 204 -21.94 -18.09 23.86
N SER A 205 -20.88 -17.27 23.85
CA SER A 205 -20.41 -16.55 25.03
C SER A 205 -21.39 -15.48 25.49
N ILE A 206 -22.03 -14.78 24.55
CA ILE A 206 -23.04 -13.74 24.87
C ILE A 206 -24.25 -14.39 25.55
N ILE A 207 -24.76 -15.52 25.04
CA ILE A 207 -25.93 -16.19 25.63
C ILE A 207 -25.66 -16.72 27.05
N SER A 208 -24.42 -17.10 27.35
CA SER A 208 -24.04 -17.58 28.69
C SER A 208 -23.83 -16.46 29.72
N GLN A 209 -23.98 -15.19 29.33
CA GLN A 209 -23.73 -14.05 30.22
C GLN A 209 -24.91 -13.81 31.17
N GLU A 210 -24.63 -13.22 32.33
CA GLU A 210 -25.64 -12.87 33.32
C GLU A 210 -26.62 -11.80 32.84
N ILE A 211 -27.82 -11.77 33.41
CA ILE A 211 -28.89 -10.83 33.03
C ILE A 211 -28.44 -9.37 33.25
N ALA A 212 -27.66 -9.09 34.29
CA ALA A 212 -27.14 -7.76 34.59
C ALA A 212 -26.33 -7.15 33.43
N PHE A 213 -25.63 -7.97 32.64
CA PHE A 213 -24.92 -7.51 31.44
C PHE A 213 -25.87 -6.98 30.36
N PHE A 214 -27.04 -7.61 30.21
CA PHE A 214 -28.05 -7.21 29.24
C PHE A 214 -28.84 -5.97 29.69
N ASP A 215 -28.85 -5.65 30.98
CA ASP A 215 -29.44 -4.42 31.52
C ASP A 215 -28.53 -3.21 31.31
N GLU A 216 -27.21 -3.40 31.29
CA GLU A 216 -26.21 -2.34 31.09
C GLU A 216 -25.92 -2.06 29.60
N VAL A 217 -25.86 -3.10 28.77
CA VAL A 217 -25.44 -2.98 27.36
C VAL A 217 -26.64 -2.97 26.41
N LYS A 218 -26.72 -1.95 25.54
CA LYS A 218 -27.77 -1.85 24.52
C LYS A 218 -27.70 -3.03 23.55
N THR A 219 -28.85 -3.67 23.28
CA THR A 219 -28.93 -4.81 22.35
C THR A 219 -28.37 -4.50 20.96
N GLY A 220 -28.57 -3.27 20.45
CA GLY A 220 -28.02 -2.84 19.17
C GLY A 220 -26.49 -2.82 19.12
N GLU A 221 -25.84 -2.54 20.24
CA GLU A 221 -24.38 -2.56 20.35
C GLU A 221 -23.85 -4.00 20.29
N VAL A 222 -24.49 -4.93 21.02
CA VAL A 222 -24.13 -6.35 21.01
C VAL A 222 -24.24 -6.93 19.59
N VAL A 223 -25.32 -6.62 18.87
CA VAL A 223 -25.52 -7.06 17.48
C VAL A 223 -24.49 -6.44 16.54
N SER A 224 -24.15 -5.17 16.74
CA SER A 224 -23.11 -4.49 15.95
C SER A 224 -21.74 -5.15 16.14
N ARG A 225 -21.33 -5.40 17.40
CA ARG A 225 -20.07 -6.10 17.72
C ARG A 225 -20.04 -7.51 17.13
N LEU A 226 -21.13 -8.26 17.24
CA LEU A 226 -21.25 -9.62 16.69
C LEU A 226 -21.14 -9.65 15.15
N THR A 227 -21.61 -8.60 14.47
CA THR A 227 -21.72 -8.59 13.01
C THR A 227 -20.57 -7.82 12.36
N SER A 228 -20.41 -6.54 12.71
CA SER A 228 -19.42 -5.64 12.13
C SER A 228 -18.01 -5.94 12.61
N ASP A 229 -17.79 -6.04 13.92
CA ASP A 229 -16.44 -6.20 14.47
C ASP A 229 -15.90 -7.59 14.18
N CYS A 230 -16.71 -8.63 14.35
CA CYS A 230 -16.31 -9.99 13.96
C CYS A 230 -16.01 -10.11 12.47
N GLN A 231 -16.79 -9.45 11.60
CA GLN A 231 -16.52 -9.48 10.16
C GLN A 231 -15.22 -8.77 9.83
N THR A 232 -15.06 -7.55 10.33
CA THR A 232 -13.86 -6.73 10.12
C THR A 232 -12.63 -7.47 10.61
N MET A 233 -12.68 -8.03 11.82
CA MET A 233 -11.59 -8.82 12.39
C MET A 233 -11.25 -10.04 11.53
N SER A 234 -12.27 -10.83 11.13
CA SER A 234 -12.05 -12.06 10.35
C SER A 234 -11.49 -11.78 8.96
N THR A 235 -12.01 -10.76 8.27
CA THR A 235 -11.53 -10.35 6.94
C THR A 235 -10.12 -9.78 7.03
N LEU A 236 -9.85 -8.88 7.97
CA LEU A 236 -8.53 -8.28 8.14
C LEU A 236 -7.48 -9.36 8.44
N VAL A 237 -7.74 -10.24 9.39
CA VAL A 237 -6.83 -11.35 9.71
C VAL A 237 -6.62 -12.24 8.49
N GLY A 238 -7.72 -12.73 7.91
CA GLY A 238 -7.68 -13.69 6.81
C GLY A 238 -6.91 -13.17 5.60
N THR A 239 -7.20 -11.94 5.20
CA THR A 239 -6.56 -11.29 4.07
C THR A 239 -5.10 -10.96 4.35
N ASN A 240 -4.75 -10.42 5.53
CA ASN A 240 -3.36 -10.09 5.86
C ASN A 240 -2.47 -11.34 5.97
N VAL A 241 -2.95 -12.40 6.60
CA VAL A 241 -2.22 -13.67 6.69
C VAL A 241 -2.00 -14.26 5.29
N ASN A 242 -3.02 -14.26 4.44
CA ASN A 242 -2.91 -14.72 3.06
C ASN A 242 -1.90 -13.89 2.25
N ILE A 243 -1.95 -12.56 2.36
CA ILE A 243 -1.00 -11.65 1.70
C ILE A 243 0.42 -11.89 2.22
N PHE A 244 0.58 -12.06 3.53
CA PHE A 244 1.88 -12.30 4.15
C PHE A 244 2.53 -13.59 3.61
N PHE A 245 1.83 -14.73 3.65
CA PHE A 245 2.35 -15.99 3.11
C PHE A 245 2.66 -15.89 1.63
N ARG A 246 1.77 -15.28 0.85
CA ARG A 246 1.98 -15.08 -0.59
C ARG A 246 3.24 -14.28 -0.88
N ASN A 247 3.39 -13.14 -0.20
CA ASN A 247 4.51 -12.24 -0.42
C ASN A 247 5.82 -12.90 0.03
N ASN A 248 5.82 -13.66 1.13
CA ASN A 248 7.00 -14.40 1.58
C ASN A 248 7.42 -15.47 0.57
N VAL A 249 6.50 -16.31 0.11
CA VAL A 249 6.84 -17.37 -0.88
C VAL A 249 7.27 -16.76 -2.21
N MET A 250 6.61 -15.69 -2.67
CA MET A 250 7.03 -14.96 -3.87
C MET A 250 8.42 -14.33 -3.70
N LEU A 251 8.71 -13.75 -2.55
CA LEU A 251 10.01 -13.16 -2.25
C LEU A 251 11.10 -14.24 -2.27
N VAL A 252 10.92 -15.35 -1.55
CA VAL A 252 11.90 -16.43 -1.51
C VAL A 252 12.07 -17.08 -2.89
N GLY A 253 10.98 -17.35 -3.60
CA GLY A 253 11.01 -17.94 -4.94
C GLY A 253 11.70 -17.05 -5.97
N SER A 254 11.35 -15.76 -6.00
CA SER A 254 11.97 -14.79 -6.92
C SER A 254 13.45 -14.54 -6.60
N LEU A 255 13.81 -14.44 -5.32
CA LEU A 255 15.18 -14.27 -4.89
C LEU A 255 16.05 -15.49 -5.28
N GLY A 256 15.57 -16.70 -5.00
CA GLY A 256 16.26 -17.93 -5.40
C GLY A 256 16.46 -18.03 -6.91
N PHE A 257 15.45 -17.66 -7.69
CA PHE A 257 15.53 -17.62 -9.15
C PHE A 257 16.52 -16.56 -9.66
N MET A 258 16.54 -15.35 -9.08
CA MET A 258 17.52 -14.32 -9.45
C MET A 258 18.95 -14.77 -9.19
N PHE A 259 19.22 -15.37 -8.03
CA PHE A 259 20.55 -15.92 -7.71
C PHE A 259 20.97 -17.03 -8.68
N SER A 260 20.03 -17.88 -9.11
CA SER A 260 20.29 -18.94 -10.09
C SER A 260 20.63 -18.41 -11.49
N LEU A 261 20.10 -17.24 -11.88
CA LEU A 261 20.37 -16.67 -13.20
C LEU A 261 21.71 -15.94 -13.25
N SER A 262 21.96 -15.05 -12.29
CA SER A 262 23.24 -14.35 -12.17
C SER A 262 23.44 -13.81 -10.76
N TRP A 263 24.37 -14.42 -10.03
CA TRP A 263 24.68 -13.99 -8.67
C TRP A 263 25.26 -12.57 -8.61
N ARG A 264 26.04 -12.16 -9.62
CA ARG A 264 26.69 -10.83 -9.68
C ARG A 264 25.66 -9.70 -9.80
N LEU A 265 24.71 -9.83 -10.72
CA LEU A 265 23.64 -8.83 -10.94
C LEU A 265 22.67 -8.76 -9.75
N THR A 266 22.40 -9.91 -9.13
CA THR A 266 21.55 -10.01 -7.96
C THR A 266 22.16 -9.28 -6.77
N LEU A 267 23.46 -9.42 -6.55
CA LEU A 267 24.16 -8.77 -5.43
C LEU A 267 24.21 -7.24 -5.57
N VAL A 268 24.40 -6.73 -6.79
CA VAL A 268 24.28 -5.29 -7.08
C VAL A 268 22.87 -4.78 -6.76
N SER A 269 21.84 -5.53 -7.17
CA SER A 269 20.44 -5.18 -6.86
C SER A 269 20.16 -5.20 -5.35
N PHE A 270 20.75 -6.17 -4.64
CA PHE A 270 20.61 -6.30 -3.19
C PHE A 270 21.27 -5.16 -2.41
N ILE A 271 22.28 -4.50 -2.97
CA ILE A 271 22.87 -3.27 -2.42
C ILE A 271 22.05 -2.04 -2.81
N ALA A 272 21.58 -1.96 -4.05
CA ALA A 272 20.82 -0.80 -4.54
C ALA A 272 19.46 -0.63 -3.85
N VAL A 273 18.70 -1.72 -3.65
CA VAL A 273 17.37 -1.69 -3.03
C VAL A 273 17.36 -1.09 -1.61
N PRO A 274 18.22 -1.51 -0.66
CA PRO A 274 18.22 -0.93 0.69
C PRO A 274 18.73 0.51 0.71
N ILE A 275 19.63 0.92 -0.19
CA ILE A 275 20.06 2.32 -0.31
C ILE A 275 18.86 3.20 -0.71
N VAL A 276 18.14 2.80 -1.77
CA VAL A 276 16.91 3.50 -2.19
C VAL A 276 15.89 3.48 -1.07
N GLY A 277 15.69 2.34 -0.39
CA GLY A 277 14.77 2.20 0.74
C GLY A 277 15.14 3.08 1.94
N PHE A 278 16.43 3.26 2.22
CA PHE A 278 16.90 4.12 3.29
C PHE A 278 16.63 5.59 3.00
N VAL A 279 16.98 6.06 1.80
CA VAL A 279 16.67 7.42 1.33
C VAL A 279 15.15 7.64 1.41
N SER A 280 14.37 6.67 0.91
CA SER A 280 12.91 6.68 0.95
C SER A 280 12.35 6.85 2.37
N LYS A 281 12.93 6.15 3.35
CA LYS A 281 12.49 6.21 4.75
C LYS A 281 12.79 7.57 5.38
N VAL A 282 13.98 8.14 5.11
CA VAL A 282 14.37 9.44 5.64
C VAL A 282 13.46 10.55 5.10
N TYR A 283 13.26 10.59 3.78
CA TYR A 283 12.35 11.54 3.15
C TYR A 283 10.90 11.33 3.60
N GLY A 284 10.45 10.07 3.72
CA GLY A 284 9.12 9.74 4.22
C GLY A 284 8.86 10.22 5.65
N ALA A 285 9.83 10.03 6.56
CA ALA A 285 9.71 10.50 7.94
C ALA A 285 9.66 12.02 8.05
N TYR A 286 10.44 12.72 7.22
CA TYR A 286 10.39 14.18 7.14
C TYR A 286 9.04 14.67 6.61
N PHE A 287 8.51 14.04 5.55
CA PHE A 287 7.23 14.39 4.96
C PHE A 287 6.06 14.14 5.93
N ASP A 288 6.10 13.03 6.68
CA ASP A 288 5.09 12.70 7.69
C ASP A 288 4.98 13.80 8.75
N LYS A 289 6.11 14.36 9.21
CA LYS A 289 6.11 15.50 10.14
C LYS A 289 5.44 16.75 9.55
N ILE A 290 5.68 17.06 8.28
CA ILE A 290 5.04 18.24 7.65
C ILE A 290 3.54 18.02 7.48
N ILE A 291 3.12 16.79 7.14
CA ILE A 291 1.70 16.46 7.07
C ILE A 291 1.05 16.65 8.43
N GLU A 292 1.68 16.15 9.50
CA GLU A 292 1.19 16.30 10.87
C GLU A 292 1.02 17.79 11.23
N GLN A 293 2.03 18.61 10.96
CA GLN A 293 1.95 20.06 11.19
C GLN A 293 0.82 20.73 10.41
N THR A 294 0.62 20.34 9.15
CA THR A 294 -0.45 20.85 8.31
C THR A 294 -1.82 20.43 8.86
N GLN A 295 -1.94 19.18 9.30
CA GLN A 295 -3.17 18.64 9.86
C GLN A 295 -3.54 19.32 11.18
N ASN A 296 -2.55 19.61 12.03
CA ASN A 296 -2.75 20.35 13.28
C ASN A 296 -3.18 21.79 13.01
N SER A 297 -2.54 22.49 12.06
CA SER A 297 -2.95 23.85 11.67
C SER A 297 -4.38 23.92 11.13
N ILE A 298 -4.83 22.87 10.43
CA ILE A 298 -6.22 22.77 9.97
C ILE A 298 -7.17 22.46 11.13
N ALA A 299 -6.76 21.60 12.07
CA ALA A 299 -7.55 21.31 13.27
C ALA A 299 -7.76 22.57 14.12
N ASP A 300 -6.71 23.40 14.30
CA ASP A 300 -6.80 24.69 14.99
C ASP A 300 -7.81 25.63 14.29
N ALA A 301 -7.77 25.69 12.95
CA ALA A 301 -8.71 26.51 12.18
C ALA A 301 -10.16 26.03 12.36
N ASN A 302 -10.37 24.71 12.32
CA ASN A 302 -11.68 24.10 12.52
C ASN A 302 -12.20 24.35 13.94
N HIS A 303 -11.36 24.21 14.96
CA HIS A 303 -11.73 24.48 16.35
C HIS A 303 -12.21 25.93 16.53
N VAL A 304 -11.52 26.90 15.92
CA VAL A 304 -11.95 28.30 15.95
C VAL A 304 -13.27 28.51 15.21
N ALA A 305 -13.45 27.86 14.06
CA ALA A 305 -14.72 27.93 13.34
C ALA A 305 -15.88 27.35 14.18
N GLU A 306 -15.66 26.22 14.84
CA GLU A 306 -16.64 25.58 15.72
C GLU A 306 -16.97 26.45 16.94
N GLU A 307 -15.97 27.07 17.58
CA GLU A 307 -16.13 28.04 18.67
C GLU A 307 -17.00 29.23 18.23
N VAL A 308 -16.69 29.83 17.08
CA VAL A 308 -17.40 31.02 16.55
C VAL A 308 -18.83 30.67 16.14
N ILE A 309 -19.05 29.51 15.50
CA ILE A 309 -20.38 29.08 15.06
C ILE A 309 -21.26 28.68 16.24
N SER A 310 -20.73 27.93 17.21
CA SER A 310 -21.47 27.55 18.42
C SER A 310 -21.84 28.75 19.29
N THR A 311 -21.01 29.81 19.30
CA THR A 311 -21.23 31.05 20.06
C THR A 311 -21.71 32.22 19.19
N MET A 312 -22.30 31.97 18.02
CA MET A 312 -22.68 32.99 17.04
C MET A 312 -23.60 34.10 17.63
N ARG A 313 -24.43 33.74 18.61
CA ARG A 313 -25.31 34.69 19.31
C ARG A 313 -24.49 35.75 20.08
N THR A 314 -23.40 35.34 20.71
CA THR A 314 -22.46 36.22 21.42
C THR A 314 -21.70 37.10 20.42
N VAL A 315 -21.18 36.51 19.34
CA VAL A 315 -20.43 37.25 18.31
C VAL A 315 -21.27 38.40 17.71
N ARG A 316 -22.56 38.14 17.42
CA ARG A 316 -23.49 39.17 16.95
C ARG A 316 -23.81 40.23 17.99
N SER A 317 -23.95 39.85 19.26
CA SER A 317 -24.24 40.81 20.33
C SER A 317 -23.12 41.84 20.54
N PHE A 318 -21.87 41.46 20.24
CA PHE A 318 -20.70 42.34 20.28
C PHE A 318 -20.30 42.92 18.91
N ALA A 319 -21.08 42.67 17.84
CA ALA A 319 -20.78 43.09 16.46
C ALA A 319 -19.33 42.76 16.02
N CYS A 320 -18.82 41.58 16.40
CA CYS A 320 -17.43 41.16 16.21
C CYS A 320 -17.21 40.26 14.99
N GLU A 321 -18.14 40.18 14.03
CA GLU A 321 -18.06 39.24 12.90
C GLU A 321 -16.80 39.43 12.05
N LYS A 322 -16.44 40.69 11.75
CA LYS A 322 -15.23 41.01 10.98
C LYS A 322 -13.95 40.60 11.71
N LYS A 323 -13.94 40.70 13.04
CA LYS A 323 -12.78 40.36 13.88
C LYS A 323 -12.54 38.85 13.88
N GLU A 324 -13.59 38.05 14.07
CA GLU A 324 -13.49 36.59 14.01
C GLU A 324 -13.18 36.09 12.60
N CYS A 325 -13.69 36.76 11.56
CA CYS A 325 -13.33 36.46 10.16
C CYS A 325 -11.82 36.66 9.89
N SER A 326 -11.25 37.77 10.38
CA SER A 326 -9.81 38.01 10.27
C SER A 326 -8.97 37.03 11.12
N ARG A 327 -9.47 36.61 12.29
CA ARG A 327 -8.84 35.58 13.12
C ARG A 327 -8.76 34.25 12.36
N PHE A 328 -9.86 33.82 11.71
CA PHE A 328 -9.89 32.62 10.89
C PHE A 328 -8.96 32.71 9.67
N GLU A 329 -8.91 33.86 9.00
CA GLU A 329 -7.96 34.12 7.91
C GLU A 329 -6.49 33.97 8.35
N GLY A 330 -6.16 34.37 9.59
CA GLY A 330 -4.83 34.15 10.17
C GLY A 330 -4.43 32.67 10.26
N PHE A 331 -5.36 31.79 10.66
CA PHE A 331 -5.12 30.34 10.71
C PHE A 331 -4.99 29.73 9.30
N LEU A 332 -5.78 30.20 8.33
CA LEU A 332 -5.63 29.83 6.92
C LEU A 332 -4.26 30.26 6.37
N GLY A 333 -3.80 31.46 6.69
CA GLY A 333 -2.48 31.98 6.32
C GLY A 333 -1.34 31.12 6.85
N ARG A 334 -1.41 30.67 8.11
CA ARG A 334 -0.44 29.74 8.71
C ARG A 334 -0.42 28.39 7.97
N THR A 335 -1.60 27.85 7.65
CA THR A 335 -1.73 26.60 6.87
C THR A 335 -1.09 26.74 5.48
N LEU A 336 -1.27 27.90 4.84
CA LEU A 336 -0.69 28.21 3.53
C LEU A 336 0.84 28.32 3.62
N GLN A 337 1.39 28.95 4.65
CA GLN A 337 2.85 29.04 4.87
C GLN A 337 3.49 27.65 5.05
N ILE A 338 2.88 26.77 5.82
CA ILE A 338 3.37 25.39 6.01
C ILE A 338 3.39 24.64 4.66
N ASN A 339 2.34 24.79 3.85
CA ASN A 339 2.29 24.21 2.51
C ASN A 339 3.30 24.84 1.53
N LYS A 340 3.60 26.14 1.65
CA LYS A 340 4.64 26.78 0.83
C LYS A 340 6.04 26.22 1.14
N VAL A 341 6.36 26.01 2.42
CA VAL A 341 7.61 25.37 2.84
C VAL A 341 7.71 23.94 2.31
N LEU A 342 6.57 23.23 2.24
CA LEU A 342 6.50 21.91 1.63
C LEU A 342 6.84 21.95 0.13
N ILE A 343 6.28 22.91 -0.62
CA ILE A 343 6.49 23.03 -2.06
C ILE A 343 7.92 23.50 -2.38
N ALA A 344 8.48 24.43 -1.59
CA ALA A 344 9.80 25.01 -1.87
C ALA A 344 10.99 24.08 -1.54
N ARG A 345 10.78 23.04 -0.72
CA ARG A 345 11.80 22.04 -0.37
C ARG A 345 11.65 20.73 -1.16
N CYS A 346 10.59 20.62 -1.95
CA CYS A 346 10.38 19.60 -2.97
C CYS A 346 11.04 20.02 -4.27
#